data_AF-A0A090ESR2-F1
#
_entry.id   AF-A0A090ESR2-F1
#
_cell.length_a   1.000
_cell.length_b   1.000
_cell.length_c   1.000
_cell.angle_alpha   90.00
_cell.angle_beta   90.00
_cell.angle_gamma   90.00
#
_symmetry.space_group_name_H-M   'P 1'
#
loop_
_entity.id
_entity.type
_entity.pdbx_description
1 polymer ?
#
loop_
_entity_poly.entity_id
_entity_poly.type
_entity_poly.pdbx_seq_one_letter_code
_entity_poly.pdbx_strand_id
1 'polypeptide(L)'
;MNGAEQAASEHIGCEACMTRLANRNSAVPGMLILRAGTLVRSREIEPYVHIWTSRKQPRIALPANAQAFHRTPTPAEFQAVVATAAEGRRP
;
A
#
# COMPACT_ATOMS: atom_id res chain seq x y z
N MET A 1 -9.50 12.96 22.60
CA MET A 1 -9.55 11.68 21.86
C MET A 1 -10.11 12.00 20.50
N ASN A 2 -9.24 12.19 19.51
CA ASN A 2 -9.61 12.76 18.22
C ASN A 2 -10.29 11.68 17.37
N GLY A 3 -11.54 11.92 16.97
CA GLY A 3 -12.42 10.98 16.26
C GLY A 3 -11.97 10.65 14.84
N ALA A 4 -10.87 9.91 14.70
CA ALA A 4 -10.64 9.13 13.50
C ALA A 4 -11.45 7.83 13.66
N GLU A 5 -12.62 7.79 13.03
CA GLU A 5 -13.37 6.55 12.83
C GLU A 5 -12.43 5.52 12.19
N GLN A 6 -12.07 4.49 12.96
CA GLN A 6 -11.22 3.40 12.46
C GLN A 6 -12.10 2.58 11.51
N ALA A 7 -11.91 2.75 10.21
CA ALA A 7 -12.56 1.91 9.22
C ALA A 7 -12.32 0.43 9.59
N ALA A 8 -13.40 -0.35 9.67
CA ALA A 8 -13.32 -1.75 10.03
C ALA A 8 -12.38 -2.48 9.06
N SER A 9 -11.44 -3.25 9.61
CA SER A 9 -10.49 -4.04 8.82
C SER A 9 -10.51 -5.50 9.23
N GLU A 10 -10.75 -6.36 8.23
CA GLU A 10 -10.61 -7.79 8.35
C GLU A 10 -9.19 -8.19 7.95
N HIS A 11 -8.50 -8.93 8.80
CA HIS A 11 -7.13 -9.38 8.56
C HIS A 11 -7.11 -10.87 8.22
N ILE A 12 -6.41 -11.21 7.14
CA ILE A 12 -6.25 -12.59 6.67
C ILE A 12 -4.80 -12.99 6.92
N GLY A 13 -4.58 -14.09 7.64
CA GLY A 13 -3.26 -14.59 8.01
C GLY A 13 -3.14 -16.11 7.89
N CYS A 14 -1.90 -16.60 7.88
CA CYS A 14 -1.62 -18.03 7.97
C CYS A 14 -1.85 -18.52 9.40
N GLU A 15 -2.63 -19.58 9.59
CA GLU A 15 -2.91 -20.14 10.91
C GLU A 15 -1.65 -20.75 11.57
N ALA A 16 -0.76 -21.34 10.80
CA ALA A 16 0.42 -22.03 11.34
C ALA A 16 1.50 -21.07 11.88
N CYS A 17 1.79 -20.01 11.14
CA CYS A 17 2.89 -19.07 11.48
C CYS A 17 2.40 -17.67 11.83
N MET A 18 1.09 -17.43 11.83
CA MET A 18 0.44 -16.14 12.11
C MET A 18 0.89 -14.99 11.21
N THR A 19 1.58 -15.28 10.10
CA THR A 19 1.99 -14.25 9.13
C THR A 19 0.75 -13.66 8.50
N ARG A 20 0.57 -12.35 8.64
CA ARG A 20 -0.51 -11.62 7.98
C ARG A 20 -0.23 -11.55 6.49
N LEU A 21 -1.16 -12.08 5.69
CA LEU A 21 -1.06 -12.14 4.24
C LEU A 21 -1.75 -10.94 3.61
N ALA A 22 -2.96 -10.61 4.07
CA ALA A 22 -3.75 -9.53 3.48
C ALA A 22 -4.69 -8.87 4.49
N ASN A 23 -5.32 -7.77 4.07
CA ASN A 23 -6.48 -7.23 4.75
C ASN A 23 -7.52 -6.64 3.78
N ARG A 24 -8.79 -6.70 4.19
CA ARG A 24 -9.88 -5.91 3.59
C ARG A 24 -10.14 -4.69 4.48
N ASN A 25 -10.50 -3.57 3.89
CA ASN A 25 -10.78 -2.34 4.60
C ASN A 25 -12.06 -1.71 4.04
N SER A 26 -13.01 -1.37 4.92
CA SER A 26 -14.28 -0.76 4.52
C SER A 26 -14.14 0.61 3.84
N ALA A 27 -13.01 1.30 4.03
CA ALA A 27 -12.68 2.55 3.34
C ALA A 27 -12.31 2.36 1.86
N VAL A 28 -11.98 1.13 1.44
CA VAL A 28 -11.69 0.78 0.03
C VAL A 28 -12.40 -0.52 -0.38
N PRO A 29 -13.75 -0.51 -0.48
CA PRO A 29 -14.51 -1.69 -0.84
C PRO A 29 -14.05 -2.32 -2.17
N GLY A 30 -14.07 -3.64 -2.25
CA GLY A 30 -13.63 -4.38 -3.44
C GLY A 30 -12.11 -4.54 -3.59
N MET A 31 -11.30 -3.89 -2.74
CA MET A 31 -9.84 -4.03 -2.76
C MET A 31 -9.35 -5.02 -1.70
N LEU A 32 -8.33 -5.80 -2.06
CA LEU A 32 -7.56 -6.62 -1.12
C LEU A 32 -6.15 -6.04 -1.00
N ILE A 33 -5.75 -5.67 0.22
CA ILE A 33 -4.41 -5.15 0.50
C ILE A 33 -3.50 -6.32 0.86
N LEU A 34 -2.63 -6.71 -0.07
CA LEU A 34 -1.70 -7.84 0.08
C LEU A 34 -0.34 -7.39 0.63
N ARG A 35 0.27 -8.20 1.49
CA ARG A 35 1.64 -7.98 1.98
C ARG A 35 2.62 -8.49 0.93
N ALA A 36 3.24 -7.58 0.18
CA ALA A 36 4.16 -7.94 -0.91
C ALA A 36 5.28 -8.91 -0.47
N GLY A 37 5.79 -8.78 0.76
CA GLY A 37 6.85 -9.65 1.29
C GLY A 37 6.46 -11.13 1.46
N THR A 38 5.18 -11.48 1.41
CA THR A 38 4.73 -12.89 1.51
C THR A 38 4.62 -13.56 0.14
N LEU A 39 4.96 -12.87 -0.95
CA LEU A 39 4.95 -13.41 -2.30
C LEU A 39 6.28 -14.07 -2.64
N VAL A 40 6.22 -15.24 -3.30
CA VAL A 40 7.40 -16.00 -3.75
C VAL A 40 8.32 -15.14 -4.61
N ARG A 41 7.73 -14.36 -5.53
CA ARG A 41 8.44 -13.47 -6.45
C ARG A 41 8.35 -12.00 -6.04
N SER A 42 8.38 -11.72 -4.73
CA SER A 42 8.25 -10.36 -4.20
C SER A 42 9.26 -9.36 -4.77
N ARG A 43 10.47 -9.83 -5.13
CA ARG A 43 11.52 -9.03 -5.76
C ARG A 43 11.19 -8.53 -7.17
N GLU A 44 10.23 -9.16 -7.84
CA GLU A 44 9.78 -8.74 -9.18
C GLU A 44 8.73 -7.62 -9.10
N ILE A 45 8.27 -7.25 -7.90
CA ILE A 45 7.28 -6.22 -7.70
C ILE A 45 7.97 -4.89 -7.48
N GLU A 46 7.84 -4.00 -8.46
CA GLU A 46 8.27 -2.61 -8.32
C GLU A 46 7.17 -1.78 -7.64
N PRO A 47 7.46 -1.12 -6.50
CA PRO A 47 6.54 -0.19 -5.87
C PRO A 47 6.23 0.97 -6.81
N TYR A 48 4.95 1.20 -7.10
CA TYR A 48 4.56 2.33 -7.94
C TYR A 48 4.52 3.66 -7.16
N VAL A 49 4.28 3.60 -5.85
CA VAL A 49 4.18 4.77 -5.00
C VAL A 49 4.69 4.49 -3.59
N HIS A 50 5.39 5.46 -3.00
CA HIS A 50 5.80 5.44 -1.60
C HIS A 50 4.94 6.39 -0.78
N ILE A 51 4.46 5.94 0.38
CA ILE A 51 3.65 6.75 1.31
C ILE A 51 4.45 6.92 2.60
N TRP A 52 4.23 8.02 3.32
CA TRP A 52 4.94 8.38 4.56
C TRP A 52 6.41 8.74 4.38
N THR A 53 6.79 9.28 3.23
CA THR A 53 8.20 9.59 2.93
C THR A 53 8.80 10.68 3.85
N SER A 54 7.97 11.50 4.51
CA SER A 54 8.41 12.45 5.54
C SER A 54 8.96 11.80 6.82
N ARG A 55 8.80 10.47 6.96
CA ARG A 55 9.28 9.67 8.09
C ARG A 55 10.22 8.55 7.63
N LYS A 56 10.70 8.57 6.38
CA LYS A 56 11.65 7.55 5.89
C LYS A 56 12.95 7.64 6.70
N GLN A 57 13.54 6.48 7.00
CA GLN A 57 14.86 6.44 7.63
C GLN A 57 15.87 7.14 6.72
N PRO A 58 16.83 7.92 7.25
CA PRO A 58 17.75 8.72 6.43
C PRO A 58 18.50 7.91 5.37
N ARG A 59 18.85 6.65 5.68
CA ARG A 59 19.61 5.74 4.80
C ARG A 59 18.78 5.05 3.72
N ILE A 60 17.46 5.21 3.70
CA ILE A 60 16.60 4.66 2.65
C ILE A 60 16.54 5.67 1.51
N ALA A 61 17.18 5.35 0.39
CA ALA A 61 17.03 6.10 -0.85
C ALA A 61 15.76 5.65 -1.59
N LEU A 62 15.07 6.60 -2.22
CA LEU A 62 14.00 6.31 -3.18
C LEU A 62 14.50 6.71 -4.57
N PRO A 63 14.03 6.05 -5.65
CA PRO A 63 14.32 6.49 -7.01
C PRO A 63 13.95 7.96 -7.21
N ALA A 64 14.76 8.70 -7.98
CA ALA A 64 14.59 10.15 -8.12
C ALA A 64 13.22 10.54 -8.72
N ASN A 65 12.65 9.67 -9.54
CA ASN A 65 11.36 9.83 -10.21
C ASN A 65 10.23 9.04 -9.52
N ALA A 66 10.45 8.50 -8.31
CA ALA A 66 9.43 7.72 -7.63
C ALA A 66 8.26 8.61 -7.19
N GLN A 67 7.04 8.17 -7.49
CA GLN A 67 5.85 8.82 -6.95
C GLN A 67 5.83 8.67 -5.43
N ALA A 68 5.62 9.78 -4.71
CA ALA A 68 5.72 9.79 -3.27
C ALA A 68 4.69 10.70 -2.61
N PHE A 69 4.13 10.23 -1.50
CA PHE A 69 3.31 11.01 -0.59
C PHE A 69 4.04 11.16 0.76
N HIS A 70 4.20 12.41 1.21
CA HIS A 70 4.84 12.69 2.50
C HIS A 70 4.03 12.18 3.70
N ARG A 71 2.70 12.08 3.58
CA ARG A 71 1.73 11.61 4.58
C ARG A 71 0.70 10.69 3.92
N THR A 72 -0.27 10.16 4.67
CA THR A 72 -1.41 9.43 4.07
C THR A 72 -2.12 10.31 3.03
N PRO A 73 -2.24 9.86 1.77
CA PRO A 73 -3.07 10.54 0.77
C PRO A 73 -4.55 10.34 1.09
N THR A 74 -5.39 11.23 0.59
CA THR A 74 -6.83 10.96 0.52
C THR A 74 -7.12 9.76 -0.38
N PRO A 75 -8.27 9.08 -0.23
CA PRO A 75 -8.65 7.99 -1.14
C PRO A 75 -8.65 8.40 -2.62
N ALA A 76 -9.08 9.63 -2.94
CA ALA A 76 -9.10 10.16 -4.31
C ALA A 76 -7.68 10.35 -4.88
N GLU A 77 -6.76 10.95 -4.12
CA GLU A 77 -5.37 11.11 -4.53
C GLU A 77 -4.68 9.74 -4.75
N PHE A 78 -4.94 8.78 -3.87
CA PHE A 78 -4.41 7.43 -4.01
C PHE A 78 -4.98 6.73 -5.25
N GLN A 79 -6.29 6.83 -5.47
CA GLN A 79 -6.95 6.23 -6.62
C GLN A 79 -6.44 6.81 -7.95
N ALA A 80 -6.20 8.11 -8.03
CA ALA A 80 -5.65 8.75 -9.22
C ALA A 80 -4.26 8.16 -9.58
N VAL A 81 -3.38 8.01 -8.59
CA VAL A 81 -2.05 7.41 -8.80
C VAL A 81 -2.15 5.95 -9.21
N VAL A 82 -3.04 5.17 -8.60
CA VAL A 82 -3.26 3.76 -8.95
C VAL A 82 -3.82 3.60 -10.37
N ALA A 83 -4.72 4.49 -10.80
CA ALA A 83 -5.28 4.49 -12.14
C ALA A 83 -4.17 4.70 -13.20
N THR A 84 -3.33 5.73 -13.01
CA THR A 84 -2.17 5.98 -13.89
C THR A 84 -1.19 4.80 -13.90
N ALA A 85 -1.02 4.12 -12.76
CA ALA A 85 -0.19 2.92 -12.65
C ALA A 85 -0.71 1.74 -13.48
N ALA A 86 -2.03 1.59 -13.54
CA ALA A 86 -2.69 0.52 -14.28
C ALA A 86 -2.66 0.79 -15.78
N GLU A 87 -2.86 2.06 -16.18
CA GLU A 87 -2.82 2.49 -17.58
C GLU A 87 -1.43 2.29 -18.21
N GLY A 88 -0.36 2.65 -17.50
CA GLY A 88 1.02 2.44 -17.96
C GLY A 88 1.48 0.98 -18.01
N ARG A 89 0.67 0.04 -17.52
CA ARG A 89 0.94 -1.41 -17.49
C ARG A 89 0.08 -2.22 -18.47
N ARG A 90 -0.83 -1.58 -19.21
CA ARG A 90 -1.64 -2.25 -20.24
C ARG A 90 -0.74 -2.54 -21.45
N PRO A 91 -0.66 -3.81 -21.91
CA PRO A 91 0.10 -4.15 -23.11
C PRO A 91 -0.47 -3.48 -24.38
#